data_AF-A0A059LKV5-F1
#
_entry.id   AF-A0A059LKV5-F1
#
_cell.length_a   1.000
_cell.length_b   1.000
_cell.length_c   1.000
_cell.angle_alpha   90.00
_cell.angle_beta   90.00
_cell.angle_gamma   90.00
#
_symmetry.space_group_name_H-M   'P 1'
#
loop_
_entity.id
_entity.type
_entity.pdbx_description
1 polymer ?
#
loop_
_entity_poly.entity_id
_entity_poly.type
_entity_poly.pdbx_seq_one_letter_code
_entity_poly.pdbx_strand_id
1 'polypeptide(L)'
;MSAHSKAAPIISLYRRIMRLHSSRLPPPMRAMGDAYARDEFRRHLRGSPSSAQWEAFTQEWTRYCSLLDGDPVPGVSQVASAAEPLALDAAALESMLQASGTLTPEARTHMSPEQLAKLEQLELEALSFGKSLFEK
;
A
#
# COMPACT_ATOMS: atom_id res chain seq x y z
N MET A 1 -31.09 -20.43 -11.11
CA MET A 1 -29.82 -19.89 -11.63
C MET A 1 -28.84 -19.85 -10.47
N SER A 2 -27.95 -20.85 -10.41
CA SER A 2 -27.29 -21.31 -9.18
C SER A 2 -26.10 -20.41 -8.76
N ALA A 3 -26.03 -20.05 -7.48
CA ALA A 3 -24.98 -19.22 -6.87
C ALA A 3 -23.53 -19.74 -7.05
N HIS A 4 -23.38 -20.96 -7.58
CA HIS A 4 -22.13 -21.66 -7.83
C HIS A 4 -21.24 -21.04 -8.93
N SER A 5 -21.80 -20.22 -9.85
CA SER A 5 -21.03 -19.68 -10.98
C SER A 5 -20.11 -18.51 -10.62
N LYS A 6 -20.47 -17.68 -9.61
CA LYS A 6 -19.67 -16.50 -9.21
C LYS A 6 -18.64 -16.82 -8.12
N ALA A 7 -18.83 -17.89 -7.36
CA ALA A 7 -17.93 -18.26 -6.25
C ALA A 7 -16.63 -18.93 -6.72
N ALA A 8 -16.66 -19.67 -7.83
CA ALA A 8 -15.50 -20.43 -8.30
C ALA A 8 -14.26 -19.57 -8.64
N PRO A 9 -14.37 -18.42 -9.34
CA PRO A 9 -13.24 -17.52 -9.59
C PRO A 9 -12.63 -16.93 -8.32
N ILE A 10 -13.43 -16.75 -7.27
CA ILE A 10 -12.99 -16.10 -6.03
C ILE A 10 -12.31 -17.10 -5.11
N ILE A 11 -12.80 -18.33 -5.10
CA ILE A 11 -12.13 -19.44 -4.43
C ILE A 11 -10.77 -19.71 -5.08
N SER A 12 -10.66 -19.62 -6.41
CA SER A 12 -9.37 -19.79 -7.09
C SER A 12 -8.40 -18.65 -6.77
N LEU A 13 -8.88 -17.40 -6.74
CA LEU A 13 -8.10 -16.22 -6.35
C LEU A 13 -7.61 -16.33 -4.90
N TYR A 14 -8.49 -16.68 -3.96
CA TYR A 14 -8.13 -16.90 -2.56
C TYR A 14 -7.02 -17.95 -2.40
N ARG A 15 -7.15 -19.10 -3.08
CA ARG A 15 -6.11 -20.15 -3.06
C ARG A 15 -4.79 -19.67 -3.64
N ARG A 16 -4.80 -18.82 -4.66
CA ARG A 16 -3.59 -18.22 -5.23
C ARG A 16 -2.90 -17.33 -4.20
N ILE A 17 -3.64 -16.45 -3.54
CA ILE A 17 -3.09 -15.55 -2.50
C ILE A 17 -2.43 -16.35 -1.38
N MET A 18 -3.09 -17.39 -0.85
CA MET A 18 -2.51 -18.22 0.21
C MET A 18 -1.20 -18.91 -0.22
N ARG A 19 -1.12 -19.36 -1.49
CA ARG A 19 0.12 -19.91 -2.05
C ARG A 19 1.23 -18.85 -2.13
N LEU A 20 0.90 -17.64 -2.58
CA LEU A 20 1.85 -16.54 -2.69
C LEU A 20 2.33 -16.04 -1.33
N HIS A 21 1.46 -15.92 -0.33
CA HIS A 21 1.87 -15.63 1.04
C HIS A 21 2.85 -16.68 1.57
N SER A 22 2.62 -17.95 1.24
CA SER A 22 3.49 -19.05 1.64
C SER A 22 4.87 -19.04 0.95
N SER A 23 4.96 -18.58 -0.30
CA SER A 23 6.21 -18.62 -1.07
C SER A 23 6.98 -17.30 -1.05
N ARG A 24 6.30 -16.16 -0.91
CA ARG A 24 6.88 -14.81 -1.07
C ARG A 24 7.06 -14.04 0.23
N LEU A 25 6.27 -14.34 1.27
CA LEU A 25 6.30 -13.55 2.52
C LEU A 25 7.07 -14.25 3.64
N PRO A 26 7.83 -13.48 4.46
CA PRO A 26 8.44 -13.99 5.68
C PRO A 26 7.37 -14.36 6.72
N PRO A 27 7.66 -15.25 7.68
CA PRO A 27 6.67 -15.81 8.61
C PRO A 27 5.76 -14.80 9.34
N PRO A 28 6.26 -13.69 9.93
CA PRO A 28 5.40 -12.74 10.63
C PRO A 28 4.43 -12.01 9.68
N MET A 29 4.90 -11.60 8.49
CA MET A 29 4.05 -10.95 7.49
C MET A 29 3.03 -11.92 6.90
N ARG A 30 3.39 -13.20 6.71
CA ARG A 30 2.48 -14.24 6.25
C ARG A 30 1.31 -14.43 7.21
N ALA A 31 1.60 -14.60 8.51
CA ALA A 31 0.55 -14.84 9.50
C ALA A 31 -0.47 -13.68 9.53
N MET A 32 0.02 -12.44 9.50
CA MET A 32 -0.80 -11.24 9.42
C MET A 32 -1.60 -11.18 8.11
N GLY A 33 -0.94 -11.40 6.97
CA GLY A 33 -1.56 -11.37 5.65
C GLY A 33 -2.63 -12.44 5.46
N ASP A 34 -2.39 -13.66 5.95
CA ASP A 34 -3.33 -14.78 5.89
C ASP A 34 -4.60 -14.51 6.71
N ALA A 35 -4.44 -13.94 7.91
CA ALA A 35 -5.56 -13.54 8.74
C ALA A 35 -6.40 -12.46 8.03
N TYR A 36 -5.75 -11.41 7.54
CA TYR A 36 -6.40 -10.32 6.83
C TYR A 36 -7.16 -10.79 5.58
N ALA A 37 -6.50 -11.52 4.69
CA ALA A 37 -7.12 -12.01 3.46
C ALA A 37 -8.31 -12.95 3.74
N ARG A 38 -8.20 -13.80 4.75
CA ARG A 38 -9.31 -14.68 5.16
C ARG A 38 -10.53 -13.87 5.60
N ASP A 39 -10.33 -12.84 6.41
CA ASP A 39 -11.43 -12.02 6.90
C ASP A 39 -12.03 -11.17 5.78
N GLU A 40 -11.21 -10.63 4.89
CA GLU A 40 -11.70 -9.76 3.81
C GLU A 40 -12.52 -10.54 2.76
N PHE A 41 -12.04 -11.71 2.31
CA PHE A 41 -12.81 -12.56 1.40
C PHE A 41 -14.12 -13.03 2.02
N ARG A 42 -14.09 -13.33 3.32
CA ARG A 42 -15.25 -13.77 4.06
C ARG A 42 -16.26 -12.62 4.26
N ARG A 43 -15.80 -11.40 4.55
CA ARG A 43 -16.65 -10.19 4.60
C ARG A 43 -17.29 -9.92 3.25
N HIS A 44 -16.51 -9.99 2.18
CA HIS A 44 -16.98 -9.74 0.82
C HIS A 44 -18.03 -10.77 0.37
N LEU A 45 -17.80 -12.07 0.63
CA LEU A 45 -18.77 -13.13 0.32
C LEU A 45 -20.10 -13.00 1.08
N ARG A 46 -20.07 -12.47 2.31
CA ARG A 46 -21.28 -12.31 3.16
C ARG A 46 -21.99 -10.97 2.97
N GLY A 47 -21.29 -9.97 2.45
CA GLY A 47 -21.80 -8.60 2.33
C GLY A 47 -22.75 -8.36 1.15
N SER A 48 -23.12 -9.40 0.39
CA SER A 48 -23.94 -9.30 -0.83
C SER A 48 -23.54 -8.14 -1.77
N PRO A 49 -22.26 -8.08 -2.23
CA PRO A 49 -21.78 -6.93 -2.98
C PRO A 49 -22.42 -6.83 -4.36
N SER A 50 -22.53 -5.60 -4.87
CA SER A 50 -22.97 -5.31 -6.22
C SER A 50 -22.01 -5.88 -7.26
N SER A 51 -22.44 -6.05 -8.51
CA SER A 51 -21.55 -6.55 -9.58
C SER A 51 -20.30 -5.67 -9.76
N ALA A 52 -20.41 -4.36 -9.62
CA ALA A 52 -19.26 -3.45 -9.68
C ALA A 52 -18.28 -3.65 -8.51
N GLN A 53 -18.81 -3.89 -7.30
CA GLN A 53 -17.98 -4.20 -6.14
C GLN A 53 -17.26 -5.55 -6.29
N TRP A 54 -17.91 -6.55 -6.89
CA TRP A 54 -17.28 -7.83 -7.22
C TRP A 54 -16.14 -7.68 -8.22
N GLU A 55 -16.33 -6.87 -9.25
CA GLU A 55 -15.34 -6.61 -10.28
C GLU A 55 -14.13 -5.87 -9.70
N ALA A 56 -14.37 -4.78 -8.96
CA ALA A 56 -13.31 -4.03 -8.29
C ALA A 56 -12.52 -4.91 -7.31
N PHE A 57 -13.21 -5.73 -6.50
CA PHE A 57 -12.56 -6.68 -5.60
C PHE A 57 -11.67 -7.66 -6.35
N THR A 58 -12.18 -8.28 -7.43
CA THR A 58 -11.42 -9.25 -8.22
C THR A 58 -10.20 -8.58 -8.87
N GLN A 59 -10.35 -7.36 -9.38
CA GLN A 59 -9.27 -6.61 -10.01
C GLN A 59 -8.15 -6.28 -9.01
N GLU A 60 -8.48 -5.72 -7.86
CA GLU A 60 -7.50 -5.33 -6.84
C GLU A 60 -6.72 -6.54 -6.29
N TRP A 61 -7.41 -7.64 -5.98
CA TRP A 61 -6.75 -8.85 -5.48
C TRP A 61 -5.94 -9.57 -6.56
N THR A 62 -6.31 -9.45 -7.83
CA THR A 62 -5.49 -9.94 -8.96
C THR A 62 -4.22 -9.10 -9.09
N ARG A 63 -4.34 -7.77 -9.00
CA ARG A 63 -3.20 -6.84 -9.01
C ARG A 63 -2.24 -7.12 -7.85
N TYR A 64 -2.77 -7.38 -6.66
CA TYR A 64 -1.98 -7.77 -5.50
C TYR A 64 -1.21 -9.08 -5.73
N CYS A 65 -1.83 -10.08 -6.37
CA CYS A 65 -1.13 -11.31 -6.75
C CYS A 65 0.03 -11.02 -7.71
N SER A 66 -0.17 -10.18 -8.73
CA SER A 66 0.89 -9.78 -9.66
C SER A 66 2.05 -9.06 -8.95
N LEU A 67 1.73 -8.17 -8.00
CA LEU A 67 2.76 -7.49 -7.19
C LEU A 67 3.59 -8.49 -6.37
N LEU A 68 2.95 -9.46 -5.72
CA LEU A 68 3.65 -10.51 -4.97
C LEU A 68 4.46 -11.43 -5.88
N ASP A 69 3.99 -11.67 -7.11
CA ASP A 69 4.69 -12.48 -8.09
C ASP A 69 5.91 -11.78 -8.72
N GLY A 70 5.97 -10.44 -8.60
CA GLY A 70 6.97 -9.61 -9.27
C GLY A 70 6.64 -9.33 -10.73
N ASP A 71 5.39 -9.59 -11.15
CA ASP A 71 4.93 -9.30 -12.50
C ASP A 71 4.82 -7.77 -12.69
N PRO A 72 5.17 -7.25 -13.89
CA PRO A 72 4.98 -5.84 -14.19
C PRO A 72 3.50 -5.47 -14.08
N VAL A 73 3.18 -4.63 -13.10
CA VAL A 73 1.81 -4.19 -12.84
C VAL A 73 1.38 -3.22 -13.93
N PRO A 74 0.30 -3.49 -14.69
CA PRO A 74 -0.23 -2.56 -15.68
C PRO A 74 -0.54 -1.21 -15.02
N GLY A 75 0.08 -0.15 -15.51
CA GLY A 75 -0.07 1.22 -15.00
C GLY A 75 0.98 1.68 -13.97
N VAL A 76 1.73 0.78 -13.32
CA VAL A 76 2.85 1.16 -12.43
C VAL A 76 4.19 1.08 -13.17
N SER A 77 4.32 0.15 -14.12
CA SER A 77 5.55 0.00 -14.92
C SER A 77 5.89 1.23 -15.78
N GLN A 78 4.92 2.09 -16.11
CA GLN A 78 5.20 3.33 -16.85
C GLN A 78 5.81 4.43 -15.97
N VAL A 79 5.50 4.47 -14.67
CA VAL A 79 6.07 5.48 -13.77
C VAL A 79 7.49 5.09 -13.34
N ALA A 80 7.72 3.80 -13.10
CA ALA A 80 9.04 3.29 -12.72
C ALA A 80 10.09 3.37 -13.85
N SER A 81 9.66 3.42 -15.12
CA SER A 81 10.57 3.58 -16.26
C SER A 81 10.97 5.04 -16.53
N ALA A 82 10.20 6.02 -16.05
CA ALA A 82 10.48 7.44 -16.22
C ALA A 82 11.19 8.06 -15.00
N ALA A 83 11.11 7.40 -13.84
CA ALA A 83 11.88 7.75 -12.67
C ALA A 83 13.26 7.08 -12.75
N GLU A 84 14.30 7.86 -13.07
CA GLU A 84 15.66 7.50 -12.66
C GLU A 84 15.61 7.08 -11.18
N PRO A 85 16.14 5.90 -10.81
CA PRO A 85 16.17 5.49 -9.43
C PRO A 85 17.08 6.48 -8.69
N LEU A 86 16.49 7.40 -7.94
CA LEU A 86 17.19 8.16 -6.93
C LEU A 86 17.65 7.16 -5.87
N ALA A 87 18.81 6.55 -6.11
CA ALA A 87 19.58 5.80 -5.13
C ALA A 87 20.15 6.81 -4.12
N LEU A 88 19.26 7.42 -3.33
CA LEU A 88 19.65 8.07 -2.09
C LEU A 88 19.99 6.93 -1.14
N ASP A 89 21.29 6.74 -0.88
CA ASP A 89 21.70 5.81 0.15
C ASP A 89 21.19 6.27 1.53
N ALA A 90 21.08 5.34 2.47
CA ALA A 90 20.56 5.63 3.80
C ALA A 90 21.36 6.72 4.52
N ALA A 91 22.65 6.84 4.21
CA ALA A 91 23.55 7.86 4.75
C ALA A 91 23.22 9.26 4.23
N ALA A 92 22.88 9.41 2.95
CA ALA A 92 22.42 10.67 2.37
C ALA A 92 21.09 11.11 2.99
N LEU A 93 20.16 10.17 3.22
CA LEU A 93 18.91 10.43 3.93
C LEU A 93 19.17 10.84 5.40
N GLU A 94 20.06 10.16 6.11
CA GLU A 94 20.50 10.54 7.46
C GLU A 94 21.11 11.94 7.51
N SER A 95 21.88 12.31 6.48
CA SER A 95 22.49 13.65 6.39
C SER A 95 21.47 14.76 6.11
N MET A 96 20.28 14.44 5.59
CA MET A 96 19.22 15.39 5.28
C MET A 96 18.21 15.58 6.42
N LEU A 97 18.29 14.76 7.48
CA LEU A 97 17.38 14.76 8.60
C LEU A 97 18.07 15.24 9.88
N GLN A 98 17.35 16.04 10.66
CA GLN A 98 17.71 16.36 12.04
C GLN A 98 17.33 15.18 12.96
N ALA A 99 17.88 15.17 14.18
CA ALA A 99 17.54 14.17 15.20
C ALA A 99 16.04 14.12 15.54
N SER A 100 15.29 15.20 15.26
CA SER A 100 13.84 15.28 15.40
C SER A 100 13.06 14.63 14.25
N GLY A 101 13.73 14.14 13.19
CA GLY A 101 13.12 13.63 11.96
C GLY A 101 12.64 14.72 10.99
N THR A 102 12.99 15.99 11.24
CA THR A 102 12.72 17.13 10.37
C THR A 102 13.83 17.34 9.35
N LEU A 103 13.50 17.85 8.15
CA LEU A 103 14.52 18.20 7.15
C LEU A 103 15.49 19.26 7.67
N THR A 104 16.78 19.11 7.38
CA THR A 104 17.83 20.08 7.72
C THR A 104 17.58 21.43 7.02
N PRO A 105 18.06 22.55 7.59
CA PRO A 105 17.93 23.87 6.96
C PRO A 105 18.54 23.90 5.55
N GLU A 106 19.65 23.18 5.35
CA GLU A 106 20.31 23.04 4.06
C GLU A 106 19.45 22.27 3.05
N ALA A 107 18.76 21.21 3.46
CA ALA A 107 17.84 20.51 2.56
C ALA A 107 16.66 21.40 2.13
N ARG A 108 16.19 22.27 3.03
CA ARG A 108 15.08 23.20 2.77
C ARG A 108 15.43 24.31 1.77
N THR A 109 16.70 24.71 1.63
CA THR A 109 17.10 25.75 0.65
C THR A 109 17.06 25.25 -0.80
N HIS A 110 17.14 23.93 -1.00
CA HIS A 110 17.05 23.30 -2.32
C HIS A 110 15.60 23.01 -2.75
N MET A 111 14.62 23.28 -1.88
CA MET A 111 13.20 23.06 -2.17
C MET A 111 12.58 24.26 -2.88
N SER A 112 11.66 24.00 -3.80
CA SER A 112 10.85 25.05 -4.41
C SER A 112 9.90 25.69 -3.37
N PRO A 113 9.41 26.92 -3.62
CA PRO A 113 8.44 27.57 -2.74
C PRO A 113 7.17 26.73 -2.50
N GLU A 114 6.70 26.03 -3.54
CA GLU A 114 5.52 25.16 -3.44
C GLU A 114 5.80 23.93 -2.56
N GLN A 115 7.00 23.35 -2.68
CA GLN A 115 7.40 22.20 -1.87
C GLN A 115 7.54 22.58 -0.39
N LEU A 116 8.07 23.78 -0.10
CA LEU A 116 8.14 24.31 1.26
C LEU A 116 6.75 24.56 1.85
N ALA A 117 5.84 25.17 1.08
CA ALA A 117 4.46 25.37 1.52
C ALA A 117 3.73 24.05 1.79
N LYS A 118 3.96 23.03 0.96
CA LYS A 118 3.38 21.70 1.17
C LYS A 118 3.96 21.00 2.41
N LEU A 119 5.27 21.15 2.64
CA LEU A 119 5.92 20.63 3.84
C LEU A 119 5.32 21.24 5.10
N GLU A 120 5.16 22.57 5.14
CA GLU A 120 4.56 23.30 6.26
C GLU A 120 3.12 22.84 6.53
N GLN A 121 2.31 22.64 5.48
CA GLN A 121 0.96 22.09 5.61
C GLN A 121 0.97 20.72 6.32
N LEU A 122 1.86 19.81 5.90
CA LEU A 122 1.96 18.47 6.48
C LEU A 122 2.44 18.51 7.94
N GLU A 123 3.36 19.43 8.27
CA GLU A 123 3.82 19.63 9.66
C GLU A 123 2.66 20.10 10.57
N LEU A 124 1.80 21.00 10.09
CA LEU A 124 0.60 21.45 10.83
C LEU A 124 -0.44 20.34 11.00
N GLU A 125 -0.69 19.55 9.96
CA GLU A 125 -1.59 18.39 10.01
C GLU A 125 -1.10 17.35 11.02
N ALA A 126 0.20 17.05 11.04
CA ALA A 126 0.81 16.11 11.99
C ALA A 126 0.69 16.62 13.45
N LEU A 127 0.91 17.91 13.68
CA LEU A 127 0.74 18.52 15.01
C LEU A 127 -0.72 18.50 15.48
N SER A 128 -1.67 18.76 14.57
CA SER A 128 -3.10 18.69 14.85
C SER A 128 -3.53 17.27 15.20
N PHE A 129 -3.07 16.29 14.42
CA PHE A 129 -3.32 14.87 14.68
C PHE A 129 -2.75 14.43 16.03
N GLY A 130 -1.52 14.84 16.35
CA GLY A 130 -0.88 14.56 17.64
C GLY A 130 -1.68 15.12 18.82
N LYS A 131 -2.13 16.38 18.76
CA LYS A 131 -2.97 16.98 19.83
C LYS A 131 -4.29 16.24 20.02
N SER A 132 -4.95 15.86 18.93
CA SER A 132 -6.19 15.07 18.96
C SER A 132 -6.04 13.68 19.61
N LEU A 133 -4.82 13.15 19.76
CA LEU A 133 -4.58 11.87 20.45
C LEU A 133 -4.51 12.00 21.98
N PHE A 134 -4.21 13.21 22.49
CA PHE A 134 -4.03 13.47 23.92
C PHE A 134 -5.16 14.28 24.56
N GLU A 135 -6.06 14.87 23.77
CA GLU A 135 -7.35 15.41 24.24
C GLU A 135 -8.37 14.26 24.39
N LYS A 136 -8.44 13.67 25.59
CA LYS A 136 -9.54 12.82 26.07
C LYS A 136 -10.08 13.36 27.38
#